data_AF-A0A7X7E064-F1
#
_entry.id   AF-A0A7X7E064-F1
#
_cell.length_a   1.000
_cell.length_b   1.000
_cell.length_c   1.000
_cell.angle_alpha   90.00
_cell.angle_beta   90.00
_cell.angle_gamma   90.00
#
_symmetry.space_group_name_H-M   'P 1'
#
loop_
_entity.id
_entity.type
_entity.pdbx_description
1 polymer ?
#
loop_
_entity_poly.entity_id
_entity_poly.type
_entity_poly.pdbx_seq_one_letter_code
_entity_poly.pdbx_strand_id
1 'polypeptide(L)'
;MARVIINDTPVEVFKDATILEAAEELDGVYIPTLCHMNLESFNVEHRVGSCRICMVDVEQQGRKKMMPACCTPVQDGMIIRTNTPEVIQARRIVLELLLSDHPFDCLNCPKNLNCELQALARQFGIEHLSYKGEMSNYKVDVSSKAIKRDLDKCIMCRRCETACNDIQTVGTLSGYGRGFKSVVAPAEMKPLNETNCVMCGQCVNVCPTAALTGISFIKKVWAALSDPNKKVIVQIAPAVRVAIGEEFDLPPGTDLTGKIVSALKQIGFDAVFDTNFAADLTIMEEAHEFLERFTKNENLPILTSCCPGWVNFFEFQFPDLIHIPSSCKSPQQMFGAVAKSYYAEKIGVKPEDLIVVSVMPCQAKKYEAGRPEFTKNNVPDVDFVVTTRELANMFKEAGVNPAKMRDDNFDNPLGESTGAGVIFGVTGGVLEAALRTAYEWVTKKELKEVVFSSVRGLEGIREANIDIEGKTVKVAVTSGLGNARKLLEKIQKGECTYHIIEIMACPGGCINGGGQPF
;
A
#
# COMPACT_ATOMS: atom_id res chain seq x y z
N MET A 1 -5.66 37.52 3.92
CA MET A 1 -4.45 37.39 4.73
C MET A 1 -4.77 37.63 6.20
N ALA A 2 -4.12 36.89 7.08
CA ALA A 2 -4.04 37.11 8.52
C ALA A 2 -2.58 37.36 8.88
N ARG A 3 -2.30 38.35 9.71
CA ARG A 3 -0.95 38.63 10.21
C ARG A 3 -0.83 38.10 11.64
N VAL A 4 0.09 37.16 11.82
CA VAL A 4 0.38 36.55 13.13
C VAL A 4 1.86 36.68 13.45
N ILE A 5 2.22 36.50 14.72
CA ILE A 5 3.62 36.53 15.18
C ILE A 5 3.94 35.16 15.73
N ILE A 6 4.89 34.44 15.14
CA ILE A 6 5.37 33.13 15.62
C ILE A 6 6.80 33.29 16.11
N ASN A 7 7.05 33.04 17.40
CA ASN A 7 8.37 33.19 18.01
C ASN A 7 9.04 34.55 17.68
N ASP A 8 8.31 35.65 17.90
CA ASP A 8 8.72 37.03 17.58
C ASP A 8 8.87 37.37 16.08
N THR A 9 8.62 36.41 15.19
CA THR A 9 8.71 36.62 13.74
C THR A 9 7.31 36.83 13.16
N PRO A 10 7.04 37.97 12.49
CA PRO A 10 5.77 38.20 11.83
C PRO A 10 5.65 37.32 10.59
N VAL A 11 4.49 36.68 10.40
CA VAL A 11 4.17 35.88 9.21
C VAL A 11 2.77 36.27 8.72
N GLU A 12 2.61 36.28 7.39
CA GLU A 12 1.34 36.62 6.74
C GLU A 12 0.90 35.44 5.88
N VAL A 13 -0.27 34.89 6.20
CA VAL A 13 -0.81 33.69 5.55
C VAL A 13 -2.29 33.86 5.22
N PHE A 14 -2.86 32.91 4.47
CA PHE A 14 -4.29 32.88 4.23
C PHE A 14 -5.08 32.65 5.55
N LYS A 15 -6.31 33.16 5.62
CA LYS A 15 -7.11 33.17 6.87
C LYS A 15 -7.59 31.77 7.29
N ASP A 16 -7.60 30.84 6.36
CA ASP A 16 -7.96 29.43 6.51
C ASP A 16 -6.75 28.54 6.82
N ALA A 17 -5.53 29.06 6.72
CA ALA A 17 -4.33 28.36 7.15
C ALA A 17 -4.39 28.04 8.64
N THR A 18 -3.90 26.88 9.01
CA THR A 18 -3.69 26.44 10.38
C THR A 18 -2.43 27.08 10.95
N ILE A 19 -2.30 27.07 12.27
CA ILE A 19 -1.06 27.50 12.94
C ILE A 19 0.13 26.64 12.49
N LEU A 20 -0.09 25.36 12.18
CA LEU A 20 0.95 24.48 11.67
C LEU A 20 1.45 24.93 10.30
N GLU A 21 0.56 25.13 9.33
CA GLU A 21 0.91 25.63 8.00
C GLU A 21 1.60 27.01 8.09
N ALA A 22 1.11 27.90 8.96
CA ALA A 22 1.76 29.19 9.17
C ALA A 22 3.17 29.10 9.78
N ALA A 23 3.45 28.04 10.55
CA ALA A 23 4.78 27.80 11.10
C ALA A 23 5.73 27.18 10.06
N GLU A 24 5.21 26.43 9.09
CA GLU A 24 5.99 25.82 8.00
C GLU A 24 6.56 26.88 7.02
N GLU A 25 5.96 28.06 6.95
CA GLU A 25 6.46 29.23 6.19
C GLU A 25 7.72 29.87 6.82
N LEU A 26 8.14 29.45 8.02
CA LEU A 26 9.25 30.05 8.75
C LEU A 26 10.42 29.08 8.93
N ASP A 27 11.58 29.48 8.40
CA ASP A 27 12.83 28.76 8.62
C ASP A 27 13.16 28.65 10.12
N GLY A 28 13.48 27.45 10.57
CA GLY A 28 13.88 27.17 11.96
C GLY A 28 12.73 27.01 12.95
N VAL A 29 11.47 27.08 12.52
CA VAL A 29 10.32 26.74 13.36
C VAL A 29 9.88 25.31 13.07
N TYR A 30 9.93 24.45 14.10
CA TYR A 30 9.44 23.08 14.01
C TYR A 30 8.37 22.82 15.07
N ILE A 31 7.21 22.33 14.65
CA ILE A 31 6.14 21.87 15.54
C ILE A 31 5.98 20.36 15.34
N PRO A 32 6.23 19.52 16.37
CA PRO A 32 6.09 18.09 16.22
C PRO A 32 4.62 17.70 16.02
N THR A 33 4.39 16.72 15.15
CA THR A 33 3.08 16.12 14.87
C THR A 33 3.14 14.60 15.07
N LEU A 34 1.96 13.96 15.16
CA LEU A 34 1.87 12.50 15.29
C LEU A 34 0.58 11.96 14.65
N CYS A 35 -0.58 12.48 15.09
CA CYS A 35 -1.84 12.12 14.42
C CYS A 35 -2.02 12.87 13.10
N HIS A 36 -1.48 14.09 12.99
CA HIS A 36 -1.58 14.86 11.76
C HIS A 36 -0.83 14.18 10.63
N MET A 37 -1.44 14.15 9.45
CA MET A 37 -0.86 13.60 8.24
C MET A 37 -1.41 14.39 7.07
N ASN A 38 -0.55 14.88 6.19
CA ASN A 38 -0.94 15.53 4.95
C ASN A 38 -0.57 14.62 3.78
N LEU A 39 -1.57 14.16 3.03
CA LEU A 39 -1.38 13.35 1.83
C LEU A 39 -1.80 14.18 0.62
N GLU A 40 -0.96 15.13 0.23
CA GLU A 40 -1.21 16.07 -0.86
C GLU A 40 -1.58 15.37 -2.16
N SER A 41 -0.91 14.25 -2.47
CA SER A 41 -1.18 13.44 -3.66
C SER A 41 -2.61 12.87 -3.71
N PHE A 42 -3.31 12.82 -2.57
CA PHE A 42 -4.70 12.39 -2.48
C PHE A 42 -5.68 13.54 -2.21
N ASN A 43 -5.17 14.76 -2.03
CA ASN A 43 -5.94 15.89 -1.54
C ASN A 43 -6.71 15.54 -0.25
N VAL A 44 -6.05 14.81 0.66
CA VAL A 44 -6.59 14.40 1.95
C VAL A 44 -5.63 14.80 3.06
N GLU A 45 -6.11 15.66 3.94
CA GLU A 45 -5.39 16.07 5.15
C GLU A 45 -6.12 15.53 6.38
N HIS A 46 -5.41 14.75 7.19
CA HIS A 46 -5.90 14.27 8.47
C HIS A 46 -5.49 15.22 9.59
N ARG A 47 -6.41 16.05 10.06
CA ARG A 47 -6.16 17.09 11.09
C ARG A 47 -7.13 17.05 12.27
N VAL A 48 -7.34 15.88 12.86
CA VAL A 48 -8.27 15.73 14.01
C VAL A 48 -7.71 16.27 15.33
N GLY A 49 -6.40 16.52 15.42
CA GLY A 49 -5.75 17.06 16.61
C GLY A 49 -5.88 16.19 17.86
N SER A 50 -6.12 14.88 17.72
CA SER A 50 -6.40 13.97 18.85
C SER A 50 -5.18 13.73 19.74
N CYS A 51 -3.99 13.62 19.15
CA CYS A 51 -2.77 13.29 19.89
C CYS A 51 -2.24 14.42 20.77
N ARG A 52 -2.61 15.69 20.49
CA ARG A 52 -2.11 16.88 21.20
C ARG A 52 -0.58 17.04 21.26
N ILE A 53 0.19 16.43 20.35
CA ILE A 53 1.65 16.62 20.28
C ILE A 53 2.00 18.00 19.68
N CYS A 54 1.18 18.52 18.76
CA CYS A 54 1.37 19.81 18.11
C CYS A 54 0.94 21.02 18.95
N MET A 55 0.86 20.90 20.27
CA MET A 55 0.38 21.97 21.14
C MET A 55 1.32 23.17 21.12
N VAL A 56 0.76 24.38 21.09
CA VAL A 56 1.46 25.67 21.11
C VAL A 56 0.76 26.63 22.06
N ASP A 57 1.51 27.59 22.58
CA ASP A 57 0.96 28.69 23.36
C ASP A 57 0.45 29.77 22.38
N VAL A 58 -0.82 30.12 22.48
CA VAL A 58 -1.44 31.19 21.68
C VAL A 58 -1.92 32.29 22.61
N GLU A 59 -1.50 33.52 22.34
CA GLU A 59 -1.97 34.72 22.99
C GLU A 59 -2.77 35.56 22.00
N GLN A 60 -3.97 35.96 22.40
CA GLN A 60 -4.84 36.81 21.60
C GLN A 60 -5.67 37.69 22.53
N GLN A 61 -5.70 39.01 22.29
CA GLN A 61 -6.44 39.98 23.10
C GLN A 61 -6.15 39.86 24.61
N GLY A 62 -4.88 39.62 24.98
CA GLY A 62 -4.45 39.47 26.38
C GLY A 62 -4.85 38.15 27.05
N ARG A 63 -5.38 37.17 26.30
CA ARG A 63 -5.69 35.82 26.80
C ARG A 63 -4.71 34.81 26.26
N LYS A 64 -4.03 34.09 27.16
CA LYS A 64 -3.14 32.98 26.83
C LYS A 64 -3.88 31.65 26.90
N LYS A 65 -3.76 30.82 25.86
CA LYS A 65 -4.32 29.47 25.82
C LYS A 65 -3.43 28.53 25.01
N MET A 66 -3.34 27.30 25.50
CA MET A 66 -2.70 26.18 24.83
C MET A 66 -3.65 25.61 23.75
N MET A 67 -3.18 25.53 22.50
CA MET A 67 -3.98 25.06 21.36
C MET A 67 -3.19 24.10 20.46
N PRO A 68 -3.85 23.12 19.81
CA PRO A 68 -3.21 22.25 18.82
C PRO A 68 -2.95 23.01 17.51
N ALA A 69 -1.70 23.05 17.04
CA ALA A 69 -1.35 23.83 15.84
C ALA A 69 -2.01 23.29 14.56
N CYS A 70 -2.07 21.96 14.39
CA CYS A 70 -2.49 21.32 13.14
C CYS A 70 -3.96 21.50 12.76
N CYS A 71 -4.81 21.96 13.68
CA CYS A 71 -6.26 22.08 13.43
C CYS A 71 -6.85 23.39 13.97
N THR A 72 -5.99 24.34 14.37
CA THR A 72 -6.42 25.67 14.81
C THR A 72 -6.14 26.65 13.69
N PRO A 73 -7.17 27.25 13.05
CA PRO A 73 -6.99 28.30 12.06
C PRO A 73 -6.33 29.53 12.69
N VAL A 74 -5.44 30.17 11.94
CA VAL A 74 -4.84 31.44 12.34
C VAL A 74 -5.88 32.55 12.37
N GLN A 75 -5.71 33.49 13.29
CA GLN A 75 -6.51 34.70 13.36
C GLN A 75 -5.59 35.91 13.45
N ASP A 76 -5.99 36.99 12.80
CA ASP A 76 -5.21 38.24 12.80
C ASP A 76 -4.90 38.70 14.24
N GLY A 77 -3.64 39.07 14.47
CA GLY A 77 -3.14 39.48 15.78
C GLY A 77 -2.85 38.34 16.77
N MET A 78 -2.91 37.07 16.36
CA MET A 78 -2.40 35.97 17.20
C MET A 78 -0.88 36.09 17.40
N ILE A 79 -0.45 35.90 18.66
CA ILE A 79 0.96 35.73 19.03
C ILE A 79 1.13 34.28 19.47
N ILE A 80 1.97 33.54 18.76
CA ILE A 80 2.14 32.09 18.89
C ILE A 80 3.57 31.82 19.37
N ARG A 81 3.70 30.99 20.40
CA ARG A 81 4.97 30.52 20.95
C ARG A 81 5.04 29.01 20.83
N THR A 82 6.06 28.49 20.16
CA THR A 82 6.13 27.05 19.83
C THR A 82 7.14 26.27 20.67
N ASN A 83 8.00 26.96 21.44
CA ASN A 83 9.16 26.39 22.11
C ASN A 83 9.39 26.94 23.55
N THR A 84 8.37 27.50 24.20
CA THR A 84 8.47 27.90 25.61
C THR A 84 8.64 26.69 26.52
N PRO A 85 9.23 26.84 27.73
CA PRO A 85 9.30 25.76 28.71
C PRO A 85 7.93 25.11 28.99
N GLU A 86 6.86 25.91 29.04
CA GLU A 86 5.49 25.43 29.25
C GLU A 86 5.00 24.57 28.08
N VAL A 87 5.27 24.98 26.82
CA VAL A 87 4.93 24.21 25.62
C VAL A 87 5.68 22.88 25.58
N ILE A 88 6.99 22.92 25.84
CA ILE A 88 7.83 21.71 25.85
C ILE A 88 7.34 20.74 26.93
N GLN A 89 7.03 21.25 28.12
CA GLN A 89 6.53 20.42 29.22
C GLN A 89 5.14 19.84 28.94
N ALA A 90 4.23 20.62 28.34
CA ALA A 90 2.91 20.12 27.97
C ALA A 90 3.00 18.98 26.94
N ARG A 91 3.85 19.13 25.91
CA ARG A 91 4.08 18.08 24.92
C ARG A 91 4.71 16.82 25.54
N ARG A 92 5.67 16.99 26.47
CA ARG A 92 6.26 15.88 27.22
C ARG A 92 5.19 15.11 28.01
N ILE A 93 4.34 15.81 28.77
CA ILE A 93 3.27 15.19 29.56
C ILE A 93 2.30 14.43 28.64
N VAL A 94 1.86 15.04 27.54
CA VAL A 94 0.97 14.38 26.56
C VAL A 94 1.60 13.10 26.03
N LEU A 95 2.89 13.14 25.69
CA LEU A 95 3.61 11.99 25.16
C LEU A 95 3.77 10.89 26.21
N GLU A 96 4.10 11.24 27.46
CA GLU A 96 4.15 10.26 28.56
C GLU A 96 2.77 9.63 28.82
N LEU A 97 1.68 10.38 28.68
CA LEU A 97 0.32 9.85 28.81
C LEU A 97 -0.02 8.87 27.68
N LEU A 98 0.33 9.17 26.43
CA LEU A 98 0.19 8.22 25.32
C LEU A 98 1.00 6.95 25.57
N LEU A 99 2.23 7.10 26.07
CA LEU A 99 3.12 5.99 26.36
C LEU A 99 2.67 5.17 27.60
N SER A 100 1.93 5.78 28.54
CA SER A 100 1.42 5.07 29.73
C SER A 100 0.42 3.95 29.41
N ASP A 101 -0.21 4.02 28.22
CA ASP A 101 -1.12 3.00 27.69
C ASP A 101 -0.53 2.25 26.48
N HIS A 102 0.80 2.34 26.25
CA HIS A 102 1.46 1.73 25.09
C HIS A 102 2.59 0.78 25.53
N PRO A 103 2.65 -0.48 25.03
CA PRO A 103 3.71 -1.42 25.40
C PRO A 103 5.13 -0.92 25.14
N PHE A 104 5.99 -0.98 26.16
CA PHE A 104 7.43 -0.67 26.07
C PHE A 104 8.25 -1.86 25.53
N ASP A 105 7.78 -2.49 24.46
CA ASP A 105 8.34 -3.73 23.89
C ASP A 105 9.10 -3.50 22.56
N CYS A 106 9.67 -2.30 22.38
CA CYS A 106 10.23 -1.83 21.11
C CYS A 106 11.23 -2.79 20.46
N LEU A 107 12.04 -3.53 21.23
CA LEU A 107 13.01 -4.50 20.71
C LEU A 107 12.37 -5.69 19.98
N ASN A 108 11.13 -6.02 20.33
CA ASN A 108 10.35 -7.10 19.69
C ASN A 108 9.34 -6.55 18.67
N CYS A 109 9.29 -5.22 18.50
CA CYS A 109 8.28 -4.55 17.71
C CYS A 109 8.67 -4.49 16.22
N PRO A 110 7.76 -4.86 15.28
CA PRO A 110 8.04 -4.81 13.84
C PRO A 110 8.25 -3.39 13.28
N LYS A 111 7.87 -2.35 14.02
CA LYS A 111 8.12 -0.93 13.67
C LYS A 111 9.35 -0.36 14.37
N ASN A 112 10.18 -1.17 15.03
CA ASN A 112 11.40 -0.66 15.66
C ASN A 112 12.24 0.14 14.64
N LEU A 113 12.77 1.29 15.06
CA LEU A 113 13.49 2.28 14.25
C LEU A 113 12.63 3.01 13.19
N ASN A 114 11.39 2.57 12.94
CA ASN A 114 10.45 3.14 11.97
C ASN A 114 9.13 3.62 12.64
N CYS A 115 9.14 3.79 13.97
CA CYS A 115 7.97 4.17 14.76
C CYS A 115 8.04 5.67 15.10
N GLU A 116 7.05 6.44 14.64
CA GLU A 116 6.98 7.90 14.89
C GLU A 116 6.82 8.19 16.39
N LEU A 117 6.06 7.35 17.13
CA LEU A 117 5.94 7.49 18.58
C LEU A 117 7.27 7.25 19.30
N GLN A 118 8.05 6.27 18.84
CA GLN A 118 9.39 5.98 19.38
C GLN A 118 10.36 7.15 19.10
N ALA A 119 10.30 7.72 17.89
CA ALA A 119 11.11 8.87 17.51
C ALA A 119 10.79 10.09 18.39
N LEU A 120 9.51 10.38 18.62
CA LEU A 120 9.08 11.44 19.53
C LEU A 120 9.52 11.17 20.97
N ALA A 121 9.39 9.94 21.47
CA ALA A 121 9.83 9.59 22.83
C ALA A 121 11.33 9.88 23.01
N ARG A 122 12.14 9.52 22.01
CA ARG A 122 13.57 9.82 21.98
C ARG A 122 13.83 11.33 21.90
N GLN A 123 13.12 12.06 21.04
CA GLN A 123 13.26 13.50 20.86
C GLN A 123 12.99 14.28 22.16
N PHE A 124 12.00 13.87 22.95
CA PHE A 124 11.63 14.52 24.21
C PHE A 124 12.42 14.03 25.43
N GLY A 125 13.33 13.06 25.24
CA GLY A 125 14.16 12.48 26.30
C GLY A 125 13.38 11.64 27.30
N ILE A 126 12.33 10.93 26.87
CA ILE A 126 11.54 10.05 27.73
C ILE A 126 12.26 8.71 27.86
N GLU A 127 12.96 8.53 28.98
CA GLU A 127 13.69 7.28 29.29
C GLU A 127 12.93 6.40 30.29
N HIS A 128 12.07 6.99 31.11
CA HIS A 128 11.22 6.33 32.09
C HIS A 128 9.85 6.98 32.10
N LEU A 129 8.82 6.19 32.41
CA LEU A 129 7.46 6.69 32.54
C LEU A 129 7.19 7.22 33.94
N SER A 130 6.83 8.50 34.03
CA SER A 130 6.35 9.11 35.28
C SER A 130 4.94 8.65 35.63
N TYR A 131 4.12 8.38 34.61
CA TYR A 131 2.74 7.91 34.75
C TYR A 131 2.68 6.39 34.60
N LYS A 132 2.14 5.71 35.62
CA LYS A 132 1.89 4.27 35.61
C LYS A 132 0.40 4.02 35.79
N GLY A 133 -0.16 3.09 35.03
CA GLY A 133 -1.58 2.76 35.07
C GLY A 133 -1.85 1.36 34.54
N GLU A 134 -3.13 1.00 34.52
CA GLU A 134 -3.59 -0.13 33.71
C GLU A 134 -3.31 0.18 32.23
N MET A 135 -2.99 -0.85 31.47
CA MET A 135 -2.83 -0.77 30.02
C MET A 135 -3.97 -1.50 29.34
N SER A 136 -4.40 -0.94 28.22
CA SER A 136 -5.29 -1.55 27.26
C SER A 136 -4.71 -2.88 26.76
N ASN A 137 -5.54 -3.94 26.81
CA ASN A 137 -5.19 -5.27 26.32
C ASN A 137 -6.32 -5.83 25.47
N TYR A 138 -5.98 -6.19 24.25
CA TYR A 138 -6.89 -6.70 23.24
C TYR A 138 -6.31 -7.94 22.57
N LYS A 139 -7.21 -8.82 22.12
CA LYS A 139 -6.80 -9.96 21.30
C LYS A 139 -6.21 -9.47 19.97
N VAL A 140 -4.97 -9.87 19.70
CA VAL A 140 -4.32 -9.64 18.41
C VAL A 140 -5.09 -10.37 17.31
N ASP A 141 -5.44 -9.63 16.26
CA ASP A 141 -6.16 -10.15 15.10
C ASP A 141 -5.19 -10.42 13.95
N VAL A 142 -5.08 -11.71 13.59
CA VAL A 142 -4.29 -12.23 12.46
C VAL A 142 -5.15 -13.01 11.47
N SER A 143 -6.47 -12.86 11.57
CA SER A 143 -7.47 -13.67 10.85
C SER A 143 -7.34 -13.59 9.33
N SER A 144 -6.92 -12.43 8.81
CA SER A 144 -6.76 -12.18 7.38
C SER A 144 -5.55 -12.88 6.74
N LYS A 145 -4.58 -13.35 7.54
CA LYS A 145 -3.25 -13.82 7.08
C LYS A 145 -2.44 -12.79 6.26
N ALA A 146 -2.93 -11.56 6.12
CA ALA A 146 -2.28 -10.45 5.41
C ALA A 146 -1.89 -9.32 6.36
N ILE A 147 -2.83 -8.85 7.17
CA ILE A 147 -2.67 -7.73 8.11
C ILE A 147 -2.78 -8.27 9.54
N LYS A 148 -1.82 -7.88 10.38
CA LYS A 148 -1.85 -8.04 11.84
C LYS A 148 -2.38 -6.75 12.45
N ARG A 149 -3.42 -6.86 13.29
CA ARG A 149 -3.96 -5.77 14.08
C ARG A 149 -3.71 -6.03 15.57
N ASP A 150 -2.96 -5.11 16.18
CA ASP A 150 -2.46 -5.19 17.54
C ASP A 150 -2.89 -3.91 18.29
N LEU A 151 -4.10 -3.93 18.85
CA LEU A 151 -4.74 -2.71 19.34
C LEU A 151 -4.10 -2.12 20.61
N ASP A 152 -3.32 -2.92 21.33
CA ASP A 152 -2.49 -2.46 22.46
C ASP A 152 -1.47 -1.41 22.01
N LYS A 153 -1.15 -1.39 20.71
CA LYS A 153 -0.22 -0.41 20.10
C LYS A 153 -0.95 0.77 19.45
N CYS A 154 -2.28 0.84 19.55
CA CYS A 154 -3.08 1.91 19.00
C CYS A 154 -3.04 3.16 19.89
N ILE A 155 -2.76 4.32 19.29
CA ILE A 155 -2.76 5.62 19.99
C ILE A 155 -3.98 6.49 19.65
N MET A 156 -5.03 5.89 19.06
CA MET A 156 -6.23 6.60 18.62
C MET A 156 -5.97 7.83 17.74
N CYS A 157 -4.94 7.74 16.89
CA CYS A 157 -4.64 8.79 15.92
C CYS A 157 -5.65 8.88 14.79
N ARG A 158 -6.39 7.80 14.50
CA ARG A 158 -7.41 7.71 13.42
C ARG A 158 -6.87 7.93 11.99
N ARG A 159 -5.55 7.98 11.77
CA ARG A 159 -4.94 8.00 10.43
C ARG A 159 -5.41 6.84 9.56
N CYS A 160 -5.44 5.64 10.13
CA CYS A 160 -5.90 4.42 9.46
C CYS A 160 -7.38 4.45 9.06
N GLU A 161 -8.22 5.14 9.83
CA GLU A 161 -9.64 5.33 9.52
C GLU A 161 -9.81 6.25 8.30
N THR A 162 -9.12 7.40 8.28
CA THR A 162 -9.12 8.30 7.10
C THR A 162 -8.62 7.59 5.85
N ALA A 163 -7.52 6.82 5.93
CA ALA A 163 -7.05 6.06 4.78
C ALA A 163 -8.07 5.01 4.30
N CYS A 164 -8.78 4.35 5.22
CA CYS A 164 -9.75 3.31 4.89
C CYS A 164 -11.08 3.87 4.32
N ASN A 165 -11.54 4.99 4.87
CA ASN A 165 -12.90 5.48 4.61
C ASN A 165 -12.92 6.67 3.66
N ASP A 166 -11.98 7.61 3.79
CA ASP A 166 -11.98 8.84 2.99
C ASP A 166 -11.26 8.61 1.65
N ILE A 167 -10.14 7.89 1.66
CA ILE A 167 -9.35 7.59 0.45
C ILE A 167 -9.88 6.34 -0.26
N GLN A 168 -9.97 5.24 0.47
CA GLN A 168 -10.33 3.94 -0.11
C GLN A 168 -11.85 3.72 -0.19
N THR A 169 -12.65 4.47 0.58
CA THR A 169 -14.12 4.31 0.64
C THR A 169 -14.60 2.90 0.98
N VAL A 170 -13.79 2.13 1.71
CA VAL A 170 -14.16 0.76 2.10
C VAL A 170 -15.14 0.81 3.27
N GLY A 171 -14.93 1.70 4.25
CA GLY A 171 -15.83 1.82 5.39
C GLY A 171 -15.62 0.74 6.45
N THR A 172 -14.45 0.11 6.51
CA THR A 172 -14.18 -0.97 7.47
C THR A 172 -13.85 -0.45 8.87
N LEU A 173 -12.99 0.57 8.98
CA LEU A 173 -12.44 0.99 10.27
C LEU A 173 -13.22 2.19 10.82
N SER A 174 -13.55 2.20 12.10
CA SER A 174 -14.12 3.36 12.78
C SER A 174 -13.71 3.41 14.26
N GLY A 175 -13.90 4.57 14.90
CA GLY A 175 -13.76 4.69 16.34
C GLY A 175 -14.81 3.85 17.07
N TYR A 176 -14.37 2.88 17.88
CA TYR A 176 -15.21 1.97 18.65
C TYR A 176 -14.89 2.07 20.14
N GLY A 177 -15.89 1.88 20.99
CA GLY A 177 -15.75 1.96 22.45
C GLY A 177 -15.81 3.40 22.99
N ARG A 178 -15.61 3.55 24.31
CA ARG A 178 -15.63 4.84 25.02
C ARG A 178 -14.55 4.89 26.10
N GLY A 179 -14.06 6.11 26.37
CA GLY A 179 -13.07 6.35 27.41
C GLY A 179 -11.81 5.53 27.18
N PHE A 180 -11.38 4.80 28.20
CA PHE A 180 -10.18 3.96 28.14
C PHE A 180 -10.30 2.77 27.16
N LYS A 181 -11.51 2.40 26.73
CA LYS A 181 -11.73 1.29 25.79
C LYS A 181 -11.82 1.74 24.33
N SER A 182 -11.48 3.00 24.03
CA SER A 182 -11.61 3.56 22.70
C SER A 182 -10.48 3.11 21.77
N VAL A 183 -10.83 2.44 20.67
CA VAL A 183 -9.91 1.89 19.67
C VAL A 183 -10.43 2.15 18.25
N VAL A 184 -9.55 2.09 17.24
CA VAL A 184 -9.99 2.05 15.84
C VAL A 184 -10.15 0.60 15.41
N ALA A 185 -11.36 0.20 15.04
CA ALA A 185 -11.71 -1.19 14.78
C ALA A 185 -12.86 -1.32 13.77
N PRO A 186 -13.06 -2.51 13.18
CA PRO A 186 -14.32 -2.85 12.55
C PRO A 186 -15.50 -2.83 13.52
N ALA A 187 -16.70 -2.69 12.97
CA ALA A 187 -17.93 -2.78 13.73
C ALA A 187 -17.96 -4.07 14.58
N GLU A 188 -18.40 -3.94 15.83
CA GLU A 188 -18.45 -5.04 16.80
C GLU A 188 -17.09 -5.71 17.07
N MET A 189 -15.97 -5.03 16.78
CA MET A 189 -14.61 -5.59 16.92
C MET A 189 -14.35 -6.86 16.10
N LYS A 190 -15.15 -7.10 15.04
CA LYS A 190 -15.02 -8.29 14.20
C LYS A 190 -13.60 -8.48 13.66
N PRO A 191 -13.14 -9.74 13.52
CA PRO A 191 -11.89 -10.04 12.83
C PRO A 191 -11.90 -9.51 11.40
N LEU A 192 -10.76 -9.05 10.86
CA LEU A 192 -10.70 -8.42 9.55
C LEU A 192 -11.25 -9.31 8.41
N ASN A 193 -11.05 -10.63 8.46
CA ASN A 193 -11.56 -11.56 7.43
C ASN A 193 -13.09 -11.76 7.44
N GLU A 194 -13.78 -11.32 8.50
CA GLU A 194 -15.25 -11.39 8.65
C GLU A 194 -15.92 -10.03 8.35
N THR A 195 -15.17 -9.12 7.72
CA THR A 195 -15.62 -7.75 7.44
C THR A 195 -15.46 -7.45 5.95
N ASN A 196 -15.89 -6.26 5.53
CA ASN A 196 -15.65 -5.73 4.19
C ASN A 196 -14.18 -5.29 3.95
N CYS A 197 -13.25 -5.66 4.83
CA CYS A 197 -11.84 -5.33 4.65
C CYS A 197 -11.28 -5.96 3.37
N VAL A 198 -10.68 -5.14 2.52
CA VAL A 198 -10.12 -5.58 1.24
C VAL A 198 -8.64 -5.95 1.30
N MET A 199 -8.04 -5.87 2.49
CA MET A 199 -6.63 -6.19 2.75
C MET A 199 -5.60 -5.36 1.96
N CYS A 200 -5.97 -4.19 1.42
CA CYS A 200 -5.07 -3.39 0.58
C CYS A 200 -3.83 -2.86 1.34
N GLY A 201 -3.92 -2.73 2.66
CA GLY A 201 -2.81 -2.34 3.53
C GLY A 201 -2.53 -0.83 3.56
N GLN A 202 -3.36 0.03 2.96
CA GLN A 202 -3.18 1.49 3.05
C GLN A 202 -3.23 1.99 4.51
N CYS A 203 -4.04 1.35 5.35
CA CYS A 203 -4.08 1.61 6.79
C CYS A 203 -2.79 1.22 7.53
N VAL A 204 -2.00 0.27 7.00
CA VAL A 204 -0.69 -0.12 7.53
C VAL A 204 0.36 0.94 7.22
N ASN A 205 0.34 1.48 5.99
CA ASN A 205 1.30 2.51 5.57
C ASN A 205 1.18 3.79 6.42
N VAL A 206 -0.05 4.21 6.73
CA VAL A 206 -0.29 5.44 7.53
C VAL A 206 -0.27 5.22 9.05
N CYS A 207 0.01 4.00 9.53
CA CYS A 207 0.05 3.74 10.97
C CYS A 207 1.39 4.26 11.56
N PRO A 208 1.36 5.23 12.51
CA PRO A 208 2.60 5.77 13.10
C PRO A 208 3.26 4.81 14.09
N THR A 209 2.56 3.75 14.50
CA THR A 209 3.00 2.72 15.45
C THR A 209 2.89 1.34 14.79
N ALA A 210 3.02 0.27 15.57
CA ALA A 210 2.75 -1.10 15.11
C ALA A 210 1.33 -1.59 15.42
N ALA A 211 0.34 -0.68 15.53
CA ALA A 211 -1.05 -1.10 15.71
C ALA A 211 -1.60 -1.87 14.50
N LEU A 212 -1.10 -1.55 13.31
CA LEU A 212 -1.40 -2.24 12.07
C LEU A 212 -0.08 -2.54 11.36
N THR A 213 0.18 -3.82 11.08
CA THR A 213 1.36 -4.27 10.33
C THR A 213 1.00 -5.36 9.34
N GLY A 214 1.89 -5.67 8.40
CA GLY A 214 1.78 -6.92 7.63
C GLY A 214 2.06 -8.15 8.52
N ILE A 215 1.49 -9.30 8.17
CA ILE A 215 1.87 -10.59 8.76
C ILE A 215 3.16 -11.07 8.11
N SER A 216 4.18 -11.35 8.92
CA SER A 216 5.49 -11.74 8.40
C SER A 216 5.53 -13.20 7.97
N PHE A 217 6.09 -13.47 6.79
CA PHE A 217 6.44 -14.82 6.33
C PHE A 217 7.94 -15.11 6.29
N ILE A 218 8.79 -14.16 6.70
CA ILE A 218 10.26 -14.27 6.69
C ILE A 218 10.75 -15.59 7.31
N LYS A 219 10.31 -15.90 8.53
CA LYS A 219 10.71 -17.13 9.24
C LYS A 219 10.32 -18.41 8.49
N LYS A 220 9.16 -18.41 7.81
CA LYS A 220 8.72 -19.57 7.03
C LYS A 220 9.56 -19.73 5.76
N VAL A 221 9.92 -18.62 5.12
CA VAL A 221 10.79 -18.63 3.94
C VAL A 221 12.19 -19.11 4.33
N TRP A 222 12.78 -18.62 5.43
CA TRP A 222 14.06 -19.14 5.93
C TRP A 222 14.02 -20.63 6.25
N ALA A 223 12.93 -21.09 6.88
CA ALA A 223 12.75 -22.52 7.15
C ALA A 223 12.67 -23.34 5.85
N ALA A 224 11.98 -22.85 4.83
CA ALA A 224 11.92 -23.50 3.52
C ALA A 224 13.28 -23.53 2.83
N LEU A 225 14.02 -22.41 2.83
CA LEU A 225 15.37 -22.30 2.25
C LEU A 225 16.39 -23.22 2.96
N SER A 226 16.14 -23.55 4.22
CA SER A 226 17.01 -24.42 5.02
C SER A 226 16.65 -25.91 4.89
N ASP A 227 15.54 -26.26 4.24
CA ASP A 227 15.10 -27.65 4.07
C ASP A 227 15.70 -28.23 2.78
N PRO A 228 16.63 -29.21 2.86
CA PRO A 228 17.28 -29.78 1.68
C PRO A 228 16.34 -30.61 0.80
N ASN A 229 15.13 -30.95 1.28
CA ASN A 229 14.14 -31.69 0.51
C ASN A 229 13.21 -30.77 -0.30
N LYS A 230 13.31 -29.46 -0.11
CA LYS A 230 12.49 -28.47 -0.81
C LYS A 230 13.32 -27.74 -1.85
N LYS A 231 12.69 -27.47 -2.98
CA LYS A 231 13.22 -26.56 -4.01
C LYS A 231 12.50 -25.23 -3.84
N VAL A 232 13.20 -24.16 -3.51
CA VAL A 232 12.59 -22.87 -3.19
C VAL A 232 12.90 -21.86 -4.28
N ILE A 233 11.87 -21.48 -5.03
CA ILE A 233 11.97 -20.46 -6.06
C ILE A 233 11.30 -19.17 -5.62
N VAL A 234 11.71 -18.05 -6.25
CA VAL A 234 11.14 -16.74 -5.97
C VAL A 234 10.73 -16.02 -7.25
N GLN A 235 9.58 -15.35 -7.21
CA GLN A 235 9.13 -14.41 -8.25
C GLN A 235 9.06 -12.99 -7.69
N ILE A 236 9.43 -11.99 -8.50
CA ILE A 236 9.50 -10.59 -8.07
C ILE A 236 8.51 -9.73 -8.85
N ALA A 237 7.63 -9.02 -8.15
CA ALA A 237 6.69 -8.10 -8.76
C ALA A 237 7.38 -6.85 -9.37
N PRO A 238 6.78 -6.23 -10.41
CA PRO A 238 7.39 -5.11 -11.12
C PRO A 238 7.79 -3.94 -10.20
N ALA A 239 6.92 -3.51 -9.27
CA ALA A 239 7.19 -2.35 -8.42
C ALA A 239 8.26 -2.55 -7.33
N VAL A 240 8.65 -3.80 -7.04
CA VAL A 240 9.67 -4.08 -6.00
C VAL A 240 11.03 -3.55 -6.44
N ARG A 241 11.36 -3.70 -7.73
CA ARG A 241 12.68 -3.37 -8.29
C ARG A 241 13.04 -1.88 -8.24
N VAL A 242 12.03 -1.02 -8.13
CA VAL A 242 12.17 0.46 -8.10
C VAL A 242 11.96 1.07 -6.72
N ALA A 243 11.42 0.31 -5.76
CA ALA A 243 11.08 0.81 -4.43
C ALA A 243 12.00 0.26 -3.33
N ILE A 244 12.50 -0.97 -3.46
CA ILE A 244 13.31 -1.58 -2.40
C ILE A 244 14.61 -0.80 -2.11
N GLY A 245 15.09 0.01 -3.06
CA GLY A 245 16.27 0.86 -2.87
C GLY A 245 16.13 1.85 -1.72
N GLU A 246 14.92 2.31 -1.41
CA GLU A 246 14.64 3.24 -0.32
C GLU A 246 15.04 2.65 1.04
N GLU A 247 14.93 1.33 1.21
CA GLU A 247 15.35 0.61 2.42
C GLU A 247 16.88 0.50 2.59
N PHE A 248 17.64 0.92 1.58
CA PHE A 248 19.10 0.90 1.51
C PHE A 248 19.67 2.29 1.16
N ASP A 249 18.96 3.35 1.58
CA ASP A 249 19.36 4.76 1.45
C ASP A 249 19.53 5.24 -0.01
N LEU A 250 18.83 4.62 -0.95
CA LEU A 250 18.78 5.07 -2.34
C LEU A 250 17.53 5.91 -2.60
N PRO A 251 17.60 6.88 -3.54
CA PRO A 251 16.43 7.67 -3.91
C PRO A 251 15.26 6.80 -4.42
N PRO A 252 14.00 7.19 -4.15
CA PRO A 252 12.82 6.54 -4.73
C PRO A 252 12.92 6.43 -6.25
N GLY A 253 12.52 5.28 -6.81
CA GLY A 253 12.57 5.02 -8.25
C GLY A 253 13.91 4.50 -8.78
N THR A 254 14.92 4.29 -7.92
CA THR A 254 16.20 3.68 -8.32
C THR A 254 16.00 2.24 -8.77
N ASP A 255 16.38 1.91 -10.01
CA ASP A 255 16.28 0.55 -10.55
C ASP A 255 17.37 -0.37 -9.97
N LEU A 256 16.93 -1.44 -9.29
CA LEU A 256 17.77 -2.47 -8.71
C LEU A 256 17.50 -3.87 -9.28
N THR A 257 16.89 -3.97 -10.46
CA THR A 257 16.44 -5.24 -11.05
C THR A 257 17.51 -6.34 -10.99
N GLY A 258 18.65 -6.15 -11.65
CA GLY A 258 19.71 -7.16 -11.69
C GLY A 258 20.38 -7.39 -10.33
N LYS A 259 20.42 -6.36 -9.48
CA LYS A 259 21.03 -6.44 -8.14
C LYS A 259 20.24 -7.28 -7.17
N ILE A 260 18.91 -7.17 -7.23
CA ILE A 260 18.01 -7.99 -6.41
C ILE A 260 18.12 -9.45 -6.83
N VAL A 261 18.26 -9.74 -8.13
CA VAL A 261 18.48 -11.12 -8.61
C VAL A 261 19.72 -11.72 -7.99
N SER A 262 20.86 -11.02 -8.07
CA SER A 262 22.11 -11.45 -7.43
C SER A 262 21.95 -11.65 -5.92
N ALA A 263 21.27 -10.73 -5.25
CA ALA A 263 21.03 -10.80 -3.81
C ALA A 263 20.17 -12.01 -3.41
N LEU A 264 19.12 -12.31 -4.18
CA LEU A 264 18.24 -13.47 -3.96
C LEU A 264 18.99 -14.80 -4.15
N LYS A 265 19.80 -14.90 -5.22
CA LYS A 265 20.66 -16.07 -5.43
C LYS A 265 21.67 -16.22 -4.29
N GLN A 266 22.25 -15.12 -3.81
CA GLN A 266 23.22 -15.15 -2.71
C GLN A 266 22.61 -15.64 -1.39
N ILE A 267 21.35 -15.31 -1.09
CA ILE A 267 20.68 -15.77 0.15
C ILE A 267 20.08 -17.18 0.05
N GLY A 268 20.26 -17.87 -1.09
CA GLY A 268 20.00 -19.31 -1.21
C GLY A 268 18.73 -19.71 -1.98
N PHE A 269 18.05 -18.80 -2.67
CA PHE A 269 16.96 -19.20 -3.56
C PHE A 269 17.50 -20.04 -4.72
N ASP A 270 16.82 -21.15 -5.01
CA ASP A 270 17.23 -22.11 -6.02
C ASP A 270 17.04 -21.62 -7.47
N ALA A 271 16.07 -20.73 -7.67
CA ALA A 271 15.84 -20.01 -8.92
C ALA A 271 15.11 -18.70 -8.64
N VAL A 272 15.46 -17.67 -9.40
CA VAL A 272 14.92 -16.32 -9.29
C VAL A 272 14.26 -15.94 -10.61
N PHE A 273 12.96 -15.71 -10.57
CA PHE A 273 12.13 -15.43 -11.73
C PHE A 273 11.44 -14.07 -11.63
N ASP A 274 10.90 -13.60 -12.75
CA ASP A 274 10.21 -12.32 -12.85
C ASP A 274 8.70 -12.53 -12.93
N THR A 275 7.92 -11.91 -12.02
CA THR A 275 6.46 -11.93 -12.13
C THR A 275 5.99 -11.28 -13.43
N ASN A 276 6.80 -10.41 -14.04
CA ASN A 276 6.48 -9.80 -15.33
C ASN A 276 6.30 -10.83 -16.45
N PHE A 277 6.97 -11.98 -16.40
CA PHE A 277 6.71 -13.09 -17.34
C PHE A 277 5.24 -13.51 -17.29
N ALA A 278 4.69 -13.67 -16.08
CA ALA A 278 3.29 -14.01 -15.90
C ALA A 278 2.36 -12.80 -16.10
N ALA A 279 2.87 -11.57 -16.03
CA ALA A 279 2.12 -10.40 -16.46
C ALA A 279 1.88 -10.43 -17.97
N ASP A 280 2.89 -10.81 -18.77
CA ASP A 280 2.72 -11.05 -20.20
C ASP A 280 1.71 -12.19 -20.46
N LEU A 281 1.77 -13.30 -19.70
CA LEU A 281 0.75 -14.35 -19.78
C LEU A 281 -0.65 -13.83 -19.44
N THR A 282 -0.77 -12.97 -18.42
CA THR A 282 -2.04 -12.34 -18.05
C THR A 282 -2.59 -11.53 -19.22
N ILE A 283 -1.73 -10.75 -19.90
CA ILE A 283 -2.14 -10.00 -21.09
C ILE A 283 -2.57 -10.89 -22.24
N MET A 284 -1.90 -12.03 -22.47
CA MET A 284 -2.29 -12.96 -23.52
C MET A 284 -3.74 -13.45 -23.32
N GLU A 285 -4.08 -13.85 -22.09
CA GLU A 285 -5.43 -14.32 -21.76
C GLU A 285 -6.45 -13.17 -21.71
N GLU A 286 -6.10 -12.04 -21.08
CA GLU A 286 -7.02 -10.92 -20.84
C GLU A 286 -7.32 -10.14 -22.14
N ALA A 287 -6.32 -9.96 -23.02
CA ALA A 287 -6.54 -9.38 -24.33
C ALA A 287 -7.39 -10.31 -25.21
N HIS A 288 -7.22 -11.63 -25.09
CA HIS A 288 -8.05 -12.60 -25.82
C HIS A 288 -9.51 -12.52 -25.37
N GLU A 289 -9.74 -12.57 -24.05
CA GLU A 289 -11.07 -12.45 -23.45
C GLU A 289 -11.73 -11.11 -23.80
N PHE A 290 -10.97 -10.01 -23.76
CA PHE A 290 -11.46 -8.71 -24.17
C PHE A 290 -11.92 -8.70 -25.63
N LEU A 291 -11.11 -9.22 -26.57
CA LEU A 291 -11.49 -9.26 -27.99
C LEU A 291 -12.73 -10.12 -28.23
N GLU A 292 -12.86 -11.24 -27.52
CA GLU A 292 -14.04 -12.10 -27.61
C GLU A 292 -15.30 -11.36 -27.15
N ARG A 293 -15.27 -10.76 -25.95
CA ARG A 293 -16.39 -10.00 -25.39
C ARG A 293 -16.72 -8.76 -26.21
N PHE A 294 -15.71 -8.06 -26.70
CA PHE A 294 -15.86 -6.88 -27.56
C PHE A 294 -16.50 -7.23 -28.90
N THR A 295 -16.14 -8.37 -29.50
CA THR A 295 -16.72 -8.83 -30.77
C THR A 295 -18.17 -9.29 -30.61
N LYS A 296 -18.49 -9.97 -29.49
CA LYS A 296 -19.85 -10.42 -29.17
C LYS A 296 -20.75 -9.32 -28.60
N ASN A 297 -20.15 -8.22 -28.12
CA ASN A 297 -20.82 -7.16 -27.37
C ASN A 297 -21.57 -7.67 -26.13
N GLU A 298 -20.94 -8.60 -25.39
CA GLU A 298 -21.49 -9.26 -24.21
C GLU A 298 -20.57 -9.07 -23.00
N ASN A 299 -21.15 -8.94 -21.80
CA ASN A 299 -20.41 -8.81 -20.52
C ASN A 299 -19.37 -7.68 -20.49
N LEU A 300 -19.74 -6.53 -21.06
CA LEU A 300 -18.94 -5.30 -21.09
C LEU A 300 -19.44 -4.28 -20.05
N PRO A 301 -18.56 -3.42 -19.50
CA PRO A 301 -17.11 -3.36 -19.71
C PRO A 301 -16.36 -4.53 -19.06
N ILE A 302 -15.31 -5.06 -19.67
CA ILE A 302 -14.42 -6.00 -18.96
C ILE A 302 -13.60 -5.22 -17.91
N LEU A 303 -13.55 -5.73 -16.68
CA LEU A 303 -12.75 -5.14 -15.59
C LEU A 303 -11.51 -5.99 -15.31
N THR A 304 -10.35 -5.35 -15.16
CA THR A 304 -9.13 -6.10 -14.79
C THR A 304 -9.27 -6.79 -13.44
N SER A 305 -8.76 -8.02 -13.33
CA SER A 305 -8.87 -8.87 -12.11
C SER A 305 -7.54 -9.06 -11.34
N CYS A 306 -6.45 -8.46 -11.82
CA CYS A 306 -5.11 -8.72 -11.29
C CYS A 306 -4.83 -8.13 -9.88
N CYS A 307 -5.61 -7.13 -9.47
CA CYS A 307 -5.48 -6.44 -8.18
C CYS A 307 -6.41 -7.07 -7.11
N PRO A 308 -5.88 -7.81 -6.11
CA PRO A 308 -6.73 -8.52 -5.14
C PRO A 308 -7.50 -7.59 -4.21
N GLY A 309 -6.95 -6.42 -3.88
CA GLY A 309 -7.69 -5.41 -3.10
C GLY A 309 -8.90 -4.88 -3.85
N TRP A 310 -8.83 -4.82 -5.19
CA TRP A 310 -9.95 -4.46 -6.04
C TRP A 310 -10.97 -5.61 -6.14
N VAL A 311 -10.52 -6.84 -6.40
CA VAL A 311 -11.41 -8.01 -6.46
C VAL A 311 -12.21 -8.16 -5.16
N ASN A 312 -11.55 -8.08 -4.00
CA ASN A 312 -12.22 -8.15 -2.71
C ASN A 312 -13.24 -7.00 -2.54
N PHE A 313 -12.88 -5.77 -2.92
CA PHE A 313 -13.81 -4.63 -2.85
C PHE A 313 -15.06 -4.87 -3.70
N PHE A 314 -14.84 -5.36 -4.91
CA PHE A 314 -15.88 -5.61 -5.87
C PHE A 314 -16.84 -6.72 -5.42
N GLU A 315 -16.32 -7.84 -4.89
CA GLU A 315 -17.12 -8.94 -4.34
C GLU A 315 -18.11 -8.48 -3.25
N PHE A 316 -17.73 -7.50 -2.43
CA PHE A 316 -18.61 -6.95 -1.38
C PHE A 316 -19.51 -5.81 -1.85
N GLN A 317 -19.00 -4.91 -2.69
CA GLN A 317 -19.67 -3.63 -3.00
C GLN A 317 -20.52 -3.68 -4.27
N PHE A 318 -20.16 -4.54 -5.23
CA PHE A 318 -20.80 -4.62 -6.55
C PHE A 318 -21.10 -6.07 -6.96
N PRO A 319 -21.74 -6.89 -6.11
CA PRO A 319 -21.98 -8.31 -6.39
C PRO A 319 -22.84 -8.53 -7.65
N ASP A 320 -23.75 -7.60 -7.96
CA ASP A 320 -24.62 -7.68 -9.14
C ASP A 320 -23.84 -7.59 -10.47
N LEU A 321 -22.61 -7.11 -10.43
CA LEU A 321 -21.74 -6.97 -11.61
C LEU A 321 -20.80 -8.17 -11.80
N ILE A 322 -20.90 -9.27 -11.04
CA ILE A 322 -19.89 -10.35 -11.01
C ILE A 322 -19.50 -10.99 -12.35
N HIS A 323 -20.29 -10.80 -13.39
CA HIS A 323 -20.04 -11.30 -14.74
C HIS A 323 -19.03 -10.45 -15.55
N ILE A 324 -18.73 -9.22 -15.14
CA ILE A 324 -17.91 -8.29 -15.91
C ILE A 324 -16.39 -8.33 -15.64
N PRO A 325 -15.88 -8.73 -14.45
CA PRO A 325 -14.44 -8.93 -14.29
C PRO A 325 -13.87 -9.96 -15.26
N SER A 326 -12.60 -9.78 -15.62
CA SER A 326 -11.82 -10.76 -16.36
C SER A 326 -11.74 -12.06 -15.56
N SER A 327 -11.85 -13.19 -16.27
CA SER A 327 -11.66 -14.53 -15.70
C SER A 327 -10.20 -14.87 -15.46
N CYS A 328 -9.28 -14.01 -15.93
CA CYS A 328 -7.84 -14.21 -15.80
C CYS A 328 -7.41 -14.24 -14.33
N LYS A 329 -6.51 -15.17 -14.00
CA LYS A 329 -5.75 -15.13 -12.75
C LYS A 329 -4.84 -13.90 -12.73
N SER A 330 -4.47 -13.43 -11.54
CA SER A 330 -3.45 -12.38 -11.46
C SER A 330 -2.06 -12.92 -11.86
N PRO A 331 -1.09 -12.05 -12.22
CA PRO A 331 0.27 -12.47 -12.56
C PRO A 331 0.92 -13.35 -11.47
N GLN A 332 0.69 -13.04 -10.19
CA GLN A 332 1.17 -13.86 -9.08
C GLN A 332 0.68 -15.30 -9.17
N GLN A 333 -0.63 -15.48 -9.37
CA GLN A 333 -1.28 -16.78 -9.35
C GLN A 333 -1.09 -17.54 -10.67
N MET A 334 -1.05 -16.83 -11.80
CA MET A 334 -0.64 -17.41 -13.07
C MET A 334 0.78 -17.96 -12.99
N PHE A 335 1.72 -17.17 -12.46
CA PHE A 335 3.08 -17.63 -12.24
C PHE A 335 3.11 -18.88 -11.36
N GLY A 336 2.44 -18.85 -10.21
CA GLY A 336 2.38 -19.97 -9.28
C GLY A 336 1.86 -21.25 -9.94
N ALA A 337 0.75 -21.15 -10.67
CA ALA A 337 0.19 -22.28 -11.41
C ALA A 337 1.14 -22.83 -12.47
N VAL A 338 1.82 -21.98 -13.24
CA VAL A 338 2.82 -22.39 -14.25
C VAL A 338 4.06 -23.00 -13.59
N ALA A 339 4.52 -22.43 -12.47
CA ALA A 339 5.66 -22.93 -11.72
C ALA A 339 5.39 -24.34 -11.16
N LYS A 340 4.23 -24.54 -10.52
CA LYS A 340 3.82 -25.82 -9.91
C LYS A 340 3.40 -26.88 -10.93
N SER A 341 3.24 -26.52 -12.20
CA SER A 341 2.93 -27.46 -13.28
C SER A 341 4.12 -27.58 -14.23
N TYR A 342 4.19 -26.71 -15.24
CA TYR A 342 5.19 -26.73 -16.30
C TYR A 342 6.64 -26.74 -15.78
N TYR A 343 6.99 -25.85 -14.84
CA TYR A 343 8.37 -25.78 -14.37
C TYR A 343 8.74 -26.96 -13.47
N ALA A 344 7.86 -27.33 -12.53
CA ALA A 344 8.03 -28.50 -11.67
C ALA A 344 8.28 -29.79 -12.49
N GLU A 345 7.48 -30.02 -13.54
CA GLU A 345 7.68 -31.13 -14.48
C GLU A 345 9.04 -31.04 -15.19
N LYS A 346 9.40 -29.85 -15.69
CA LYS A 346 10.65 -29.61 -16.42
C LYS A 346 11.90 -29.91 -15.60
N ILE A 347 11.86 -29.66 -14.29
CA ILE A 347 12.99 -29.93 -13.39
C ILE A 347 12.87 -31.27 -12.65
N GLY A 348 11.81 -32.05 -12.90
CA GLY A 348 11.60 -33.35 -12.27
C GLY A 348 11.31 -33.28 -10.77
N VAL A 349 10.73 -32.18 -10.28
CA VAL A 349 10.39 -31.97 -8.86
C VAL A 349 8.87 -32.09 -8.69
N LYS A 350 8.42 -32.73 -7.61
CA LYS A 350 6.99 -32.80 -7.31
C LYS A 350 6.45 -31.42 -6.93
N PRO A 351 5.21 -31.05 -7.32
CA PRO A 351 4.64 -29.75 -6.97
C PRO A 351 4.59 -29.45 -5.46
N GLU A 352 4.46 -30.48 -4.63
CA GLU A 352 4.47 -30.41 -3.16
C GLU A 352 5.86 -30.12 -2.55
N ASP A 353 6.93 -30.37 -3.32
CA ASP A 353 8.33 -30.14 -2.92
C ASP A 353 8.92 -28.87 -3.53
N LEU A 354 8.25 -28.27 -4.53
CA LEU A 354 8.60 -26.96 -5.07
C LEU A 354 7.89 -25.87 -4.27
N ILE A 355 8.61 -25.06 -3.50
CA ILE A 355 8.08 -23.91 -2.78
C ILE A 355 8.18 -22.65 -3.66
N VAL A 356 7.07 -21.97 -3.88
CA VAL A 356 6.98 -20.74 -4.65
C VAL A 356 6.78 -19.56 -3.69
N VAL A 357 7.81 -18.72 -3.60
CA VAL A 357 7.76 -17.46 -2.85
C VAL A 357 7.49 -16.31 -3.81
N SER A 358 6.53 -15.44 -3.50
CA SER A 358 6.35 -14.19 -4.25
C SER A 358 6.78 -12.98 -3.43
N VAL A 359 7.49 -12.05 -4.07
CA VAL A 359 7.86 -10.76 -3.50
C VAL A 359 6.93 -9.70 -4.08
N MET A 360 6.10 -9.11 -3.24
CA MET A 360 4.98 -8.26 -3.66
C MET A 360 4.96 -6.92 -2.91
N PRO A 361 4.65 -5.80 -3.57
CA PRO A 361 4.47 -4.51 -2.89
C PRO A 361 3.11 -4.42 -2.15
N CYS A 362 2.46 -5.55 -1.83
CA CYS A 362 1.03 -5.60 -1.50
C CYS A 362 0.74 -6.57 -0.34
N GLN A 363 -0.09 -6.14 0.63
CA GLN A 363 -0.60 -7.04 1.67
C GLN A 363 -1.70 -7.96 1.14
N ALA A 364 -2.60 -7.47 0.28
CA ALA A 364 -3.71 -8.26 -0.25
C ALA A 364 -3.24 -9.47 -1.07
N LYS A 365 -2.03 -9.44 -1.63
CA LYS A 365 -1.42 -10.60 -2.31
C LYS A 365 -1.18 -11.79 -1.37
N LYS A 366 -0.93 -11.54 -0.06
CA LYS A 366 -0.88 -12.59 0.97
C LYS A 366 -2.25 -13.26 1.16
N TYR A 367 -3.31 -12.45 1.18
CA TYR A 367 -4.69 -12.97 1.27
C TYR A 367 -5.05 -13.76 0.02
N GLU A 368 -4.72 -13.23 -1.17
CA GLU A 368 -4.94 -13.90 -2.45
C GLU A 368 -4.25 -15.27 -2.51
N ALA A 369 -2.99 -15.39 -2.09
CA ALA A 369 -2.28 -16.67 -2.03
C ALA A 369 -2.94 -17.70 -1.11
N GLY A 370 -3.71 -17.24 -0.11
CA GLY A 370 -4.43 -18.11 0.81
C GLY A 370 -5.85 -18.49 0.38
N ARG A 371 -6.34 -18.02 -0.78
CA ARG A 371 -7.70 -18.33 -1.25
C ARG A 371 -7.81 -19.80 -1.72
N PRO A 372 -8.85 -20.55 -1.30
CA PRO A 372 -8.96 -21.99 -1.58
C PRO A 372 -8.91 -22.37 -3.07
N GLU A 373 -9.42 -21.52 -3.96
CA GLU A 373 -9.46 -21.72 -5.41
C GLU A 373 -8.09 -21.68 -6.09
N PHE A 374 -7.06 -21.13 -5.43
CA PHE A 374 -5.67 -21.14 -5.92
C PHE A 374 -4.89 -22.33 -5.36
N THR A 375 -5.58 -23.46 -5.22
CA THR A 375 -5.01 -24.73 -4.76
C THR A 375 -5.41 -25.83 -5.72
N LYS A 376 -4.45 -26.66 -6.15
CA LYS A 376 -4.68 -27.85 -6.97
C LYS A 376 -4.15 -29.08 -6.24
N ASN A 377 -5.00 -30.08 -6.00
CA ASN A 377 -4.64 -31.29 -5.25
C ASN A 377 -4.01 -31.00 -3.87
N ASN A 378 -4.57 -30.04 -3.13
CA ASN A 378 -4.02 -29.54 -1.85
C ASN A 378 -2.62 -28.88 -1.92
N VAL A 379 -2.11 -28.61 -3.14
CA VAL A 379 -0.89 -27.83 -3.35
C VAL A 379 -1.28 -26.40 -3.75
N PRO A 380 -0.89 -25.36 -2.98
CA PRO A 380 -1.18 -23.98 -3.34
C PRO A 380 -0.36 -23.56 -4.57
N ASP A 381 -0.91 -22.66 -5.39
CA ASP A 381 -0.19 -22.05 -6.51
C ASP A 381 1.03 -21.25 -6.00
N VAL A 382 0.87 -20.51 -4.89
CA VAL A 382 1.93 -19.75 -4.21
C VAL A 382 1.93 -20.06 -2.72
N ASP A 383 3.08 -20.48 -2.19
CA ASP A 383 3.20 -20.94 -0.80
C ASP A 383 3.37 -19.77 0.19
N PHE A 384 4.22 -18.80 -0.15
CA PHE A 384 4.50 -17.65 0.71
C PHE A 384 4.58 -16.35 -0.09
N VAL A 385 4.08 -15.26 0.51
CA VAL A 385 4.14 -13.91 -0.08
C VAL A 385 4.88 -12.99 0.87
N VAL A 386 6.09 -12.57 0.52
CA VAL A 386 6.85 -11.57 1.28
C VAL A 386 6.67 -10.19 0.65
N THR A 387 6.56 -9.17 1.48
CA THR A 387 6.48 -7.79 1.00
C THR A 387 7.84 -7.20 0.66
N THR A 388 7.87 -6.05 -0.03
CA THR A 388 9.11 -5.29 -0.27
C THR A 388 9.89 -5.04 1.03
N ARG A 389 9.18 -4.60 2.09
CA ARG A 389 9.76 -4.40 3.43
C ARG A 389 10.30 -5.70 4.04
N GLU A 390 9.60 -6.81 3.86
CA GLU A 390 10.05 -8.10 4.38
C GLU A 390 11.28 -8.62 3.62
N LEU A 391 11.34 -8.44 2.31
CA LEU A 391 12.52 -8.79 1.52
C LEU A 391 13.73 -7.94 1.93
N ALA A 392 13.54 -6.63 2.11
CA ALA A 392 14.60 -5.75 2.61
C ALA A 392 15.11 -6.23 3.98
N ASN A 393 14.21 -6.63 4.88
CA ASN A 393 14.59 -7.20 6.17
C ASN A 393 15.33 -8.53 6.04
N MET A 394 14.94 -9.41 5.11
CA MET A 394 15.66 -10.66 4.84
C MET A 394 17.10 -10.37 4.35
N PHE A 395 17.28 -9.40 3.46
CA PHE A 395 18.61 -8.99 3.01
C PHE A 395 19.45 -8.41 4.17
N LYS A 396 18.86 -7.54 4.99
CA LYS A 396 19.52 -6.98 6.19
C LYS A 396 19.92 -8.09 7.17
N GLU A 397 19.04 -9.07 7.41
CA GLU A 397 19.29 -10.24 8.27
C GLU A 397 20.42 -11.13 7.73
N ALA A 398 20.48 -11.31 6.40
CA ALA A 398 21.52 -12.08 5.73
C ALA A 398 22.84 -11.33 5.53
N GLY A 399 22.92 -10.04 5.90
CA GLY A 399 24.09 -9.20 5.67
C GLY A 399 24.33 -8.87 4.18
N VAL A 400 23.28 -8.91 3.36
CA VAL A 400 23.32 -8.60 1.92
C VAL A 400 22.80 -7.18 1.68
N ASN A 401 23.53 -6.40 0.88
CA ASN A 401 23.10 -5.08 0.45
C ASN A 401 22.97 -5.05 -1.07
N PRO A 402 21.72 -5.11 -1.62
CA PRO A 402 21.49 -5.06 -3.05
C PRO A 402 22.14 -3.86 -3.74
N ALA A 403 22.22 -2.68 -3.11
CA ALA A 403 22.84 -1.49 -3.70
C ALA A 403 24.32 -1.70 -4.08
N LYS A 404 24.99 -2.68 -3.47
CA LYS A 404 26.41 -3.01 -3.70
C LYS A 404 26.61 -4.27 -4.54
N MET A 405 25.54 -4.91 -5.00
CA MET A 405 25.60 -6.12 -5.80
C MET A 405 25.90 -5.82 -7.27
N ARG A 406 26.53 -6.79 -7.94
CA ARG A 406 26.58 -6.82 -9.40
C ARG A 406 25.21 -7.20 -9.95
N ASP A 407 24.93 -6.79 -11.17
CA ASP A 407 23.72 -7.22 -11.85
C ASP A 407 23.85 -8.67 -12.31
N ASP A 408 22.76 -9.42 -12.18
CA ASP A 408 22.58 -10.77 -12.74
C ASP A 408 21.20 -10.87 -13.39
N ASN A 409 21.02 -11.87 -14.24
CA ASN A 409 19.79 -12.09 -14.98
C ASN A 409 18.88 -13.08 -14.25
N PHE A 410 17.58 -12.88 -14.42
CA PHE A 410 16.57 -13.86 -14.03
C PHE A 410 16.83 -15.21 -14.69
N ASP A 411 16.43 -16.27 -14.00
CA ASP A 411 16.63 -17.64 -14.48
C ASP A 411 15.62 -18.00 -15.58
N ASN A 412 16.01 -18.93 -16.45
CA ASN A 412 15.16 -19.45 -17.51
C ASN A 412 14.39 -20.70 -17.03
N PRO A 413 13.15 -20.95 -17.50
CA PRO A 413 12.46 -20.28 -18.62
C PRO A 413 11.47 -19.17 -18.20
N LEU A 414 11.28 -18.90 -16.91
CA LEU A 414 10.22 -18.01 -16.41
C LEU A 414 10.72 -16.60 -16.05
N GLY A 415 11.89 -16.20 -16.55
CA GLY A 415 12.55 -14.94 -16.22
C GLY A 415 12.49 -13.86 -17.31
N GLU A 416 12.20 -14.24 -18.55
CA GLU A 416 12.09 -13.30 -19.67
C GLU A 416 10.75 -12.57 -19.65
N SER A 417 10.74 -11.26 -19.89
CA SER A 417 9.50 -10.48 -19.94
C SER A 417 9.62 -9.32 -20.92
N THR A 418 8.46 -8.83 -21.38
CA THR A 418 8.38 -7.69 -22.29
C THR A 418 8.26 -6.37 -21.52
N GLY A 419 8.45 -5.25 -22.24
CA GLY A 419 8.15 -3.92 -21.69
C GLY A 419 6.67 -3.69 -21.37
N ALA A 420 5.76 -4.58 -21.80
CA ALA A 420 4.35 -4.55 -21.40
C ALA A 420 4.16 -5.10 -19.97
N GLY A 421 4.80 -6.23 -19.65
CA GLY A 421 4.83 -6.76 -18.28
C GLY A 421 5.45 -5.80 -17.27
N VAL A 422 6.51 -5.06 -17.64
CA VAL A 422 7.19 -4.11 -16.74
C VAL A 422 6.27 -2.99 -16.23
N ILE A 423 5.36 -2.48 -17.06
CA ILE A 423 4.50 -1.35 -16.70
C ILE A 423 3.30 -1.71 -15.82
N PHE A 424 3.05 -3.01 -15.53
CA PHE A 424 1.98 -3.46 -14.62
C PHE A 424 2.03 -2.84 -13.22
N GLY A 425 3.21 -2.35 -12.80
CA GLY A 425 3.42 -1.76 -11.48
C GLY A 425 2.70 -0.42 -11.24
N VAL A 426 2.30 0.27 -12.30
CA VAL A 426 1.71 1.62 -12.26
C VAL A 426 0.27 1.62 -12.76
N THR A 427 -0.56 2.53 -12.26
CA THR A 427 -1.94 2.67 -12.76
C THR A 427 -1.94 3.04 -14.24
N GLY A 428 -2.72 2.31 -15.05
CA GLY A 428 -2.83 2.42 -16.50
C GLY A 428 -1.93 1.46 -17.27
N GLY A 429 -0.97 0.81 -16.60
CA GLY A 429 -0.01 -0.06 -17.27
C GLY A 429 -0.59 -1.38 -17.75
N VAL A 430 -1.58 -1.95 -17.05
CA VAL A 430 -2.24 -3.20 -17.45
C VAL A 430 -3.10 -2.95 -18.68
N LEU A 431 -3.87 -1.87 -18.68
CA LEU A 431 -4.68 -1.45 -19.82
C LEU A 431 -3.80 -1.14 -21.03
N GLU A 432 -2.72 -0.38 -20.85
CA GLU A 432 -1.77 -0.10 -21.92
C GLU A 432 -1.20 -1.38 -22.52
N ALA A 433 -0.81 -2.34 -21.69
CA ALA A 433 -0.30 -3.63 -22.13
C ALA A 433 -1.35 -4.47 -22.89
N ALA A 434 -2.61 -4.48 -22.42
CA ALA A 434 -3.71 -5.15 -23.10
C ALA A 434 -4.02 -4.53 -24.47
N LEU A 435 -4.00 -3.21 -24.56
CA LEU A 435 -4.25 -2.46 -25.80
C LEU A 435 -3.17 -2.68 -26.86
N ARG A 436 -1.90 -2.75 -26.45
CA ARG A 436 -0.78 -3.08 -27.36
C ARG A 436 -1.05 -4.41 -28.07
N THR A 437 -1.36 -5.44 -27.31
CA THR A 437 -1.63 -6.80 -27.84
C THR A 437 -2.91 -6.85 -28.66
N ALA A 438 -4.01 -6.26 -28.15
CA ALA A 438 -5.29 -6.26 -28.85
C ALA A 438 -5.20 -5.54 -30.21
N TYR A 439 -4.46 -4.44 -30.29
CA TYR A 439 -4.25 -3.71 -31.55
C TYR A 439 -3.58 -4.59 -32.60
N GLU A 440 -2.44 -5.22 -32.29
CA GLU A 440 -1.72 -6.03 -33.28
C GLU A 440 -2.52 -7.27 -33.69
N TRP A 441 -3.26 -7.87 -32.76
CA TRP A 441 -4.10 -9.04 -33.06
C TRP A 441 -5.28 -8.73 -33.97
N VAL A 442 -5.91 -7.57 -33.79
CA VAL A 442 -7.03 -7.12 -34.64
C VAL A 442 -6.51 -6.66 -35.99
N THR A 443 -5.52 -5.77 -36.00
CA THR A 443 -5.05 -5.11 -37.23
C THR A 443 -4.11 -5.96 -38.07
N LYS A 444 -3.51 -7.00 -37.47
CA LYS A 444 -2.41 -7.78 -38.05
C LYS A 444 -1.22 -6.93 -38.50
N LYS A 445 -1.09 -5.71 -37.95
CA LYS A 445 -0.02 -4.75 -38.23
C LYS A 445 0.78 -4.51 -36.95
N GLU A 446 2.08 -4.30 -37.11
CA GLU A 446 2.97 -3.90 -36.03
C GLU A 446 2.58 -2.51 -35.50
N LEU A 447 2.43 -2.40 -34.18
CA LEU A 447 2.11 -1.14 -33.51
C LEU A 447 3.39 -0.29 -33.38
N LYS A 448 3.52 0.74 -34.23
CA LYS A 448 4.71 1.61 -34.23
C LYS A 448 4.85 2.49 -32.99
N GLU A 449 3.73 2.94 -32.43
CA GLU A 449 3.70 3.78 -31.23
C GLU A 449 3.04 3.00 -30.09
N VAL A 450 3.86 2.41 -29.24
CA VAL A 450 3.41 1.53 -28.14
C VAL A 450 2.95 2.32 -26.90
N VAL A 451 3.11 3.65 -26.90
CA VAL A 451 2.83 4.51 -25.75
C VAL A 451 1.42 5.08 -25.86
N PHE A 452 0.54 4.65 -24.96
CA PHE A 452 -0.79 5.23 -24.82
C PHE A 452 -0.76 6.28 -23.70
N SER A 453 -0.32 7.50 -24.03
CA SER A 453 -0.16 8.59 -23.04
C SER A 453 -1.46 8.94 -22.30
N SER A 454 -2.62 8.73 -22.93
CA SER A 454 -3.94 9.01 -22.38
C SER A 454 -4.35 8.14 -21.19
N VAL A 455 -3.68 7.00 -20.97
CA VAL A 455 -3.97 6.10 -19.83
C VAL A 455 -2.92 6.18 -18.72
N ARG A 456 -1.80 6.88 -18.96
CA ARG A 456 -0.76 7.15 -17.96
C ARG A 456 -1.11 8.38 -17.12
N GLY A 457 -0.55 8.46 -15.91
CA GLY A 457 -0.70 9.60 -15.01
C GLY A 457 -1.05 9.21 -13.58
N LEU A 458 -1.27 10.22 -12.75
CA LEU A 458 -1.64 10.07 -11.33
C LEU A 458 -3.09 10.54 -11.04
N GLU A 459 -3.82 11.00 -12.05
CA GLU A 459 -5.21 11.41 -11.91
C GLU A 459 -6.07 10.21 -11.46
N GLY A 460 -7.04 10.47 -10.57
CA GLY A 460 -7.83 9.41 -9.94
C GLY A 460 -8.67 8.57 -10.92
N ILE A 461 -9.23 9.19 -11.95
CA ILE A 461 -9.95 8.54 -13.05
C ILE A 461 -9.39 9.11 -14.35
N ARG A 462 -9.01 8.23 -15.27
CA ARG A 462 -8.59 8.61 -16.64
C ARG A 462 -9.45 7.88 -17.64
N GLU A 463 -9.78 8.57 -18.72
CA GLU A 463 -10.71 8.07 -19.74
C GLU A 463 -10.11 8.38 -21.11
N ALA A 464 -10.22 7.43 -22.03
CA ALA A 464 -9.76 7.63 -23.40
C ALA A 464 -10.65 6.89 -24.40
N ASN A 465 -10.67 7.41 -25.62
CA ASN A 465 -11.25 6.74 -26.78
C ASN A 465 -10.09 6.37 -27.71
N ILE A 466 -9.94 5.08 -27.96
CA ILE A 466 -8.84 4.54 -28.77
C ILE A 466 -9.45 3.99 -30.06
N ASP A 467 -8.96 4.47 -31.20
CA ASP A 467 -9.38 3.94 -32.49
C ASP A 467 -8.57 2.69 -32.84
N ILE A 468 -9.26 1.57 -33.08
CA ILE A 468 -8.67 0.32 -33.57
C ILE A 468 -9.36 -0.02 -34.90
N GLU A 469 -8.74 0.35 -36.01
CA GLU A 469 -9.26 0.19 -37.38
C GLU A 469 -10.70 0.71 -37.58
N GLY A 470 -10.95 1.95 -37.13
CA GLY A 470 -12.25 2.60 -37.27
C GLY A 470 -13.30 2.16 -36.24
N LYS A 471 -12.96 1.25 -35.32
CA LYS A 471 -13.78 0.94 -34.13
C LYS A 471 -13.25 1.71 -32.93
N THR A 472 -14.11 2.54 -32.35
CA THR A 472 -13.77 3.30 -31.13
C THR A 472 -13.90 2.43 -29.88
N VAL A 473 -12.77 2.13 -29.25
CA VAL A 473 -12.66 1.47 -27.95
C VAL A 473 -12.60 2.52 -26.85
N LYS A 474 -13.72 2.72 -26.16
CA LYS A 474 -13.80 3.46 -24.90
C LYS A 474 -13.12 2.71 -23.76
N VAL A 475 -12.14 3.34 -23.12
CA VAL A 475 -11.37 2.75 -22.01
C VAL A 475 -11.37 3.67 -20.80
N ALA A 476 -11.21 3.09 -19.61
CA ALA A 476 -10.98 3.85 -18.39
C ALA A 476 -9.93 3.22 -17.49
N VAL A 477 -9.31 4.04 -16.65
CA VAL A 477 -8.36 3.62 -15.61
C VAL A 477 -8.77 4.29 -14.32
N THR A 478 -8.80 3.52 -13.23
CA THR A 478 -9.03 4.06 -11.89
C THR A 478 -7.85 3.78 -10.98
N SER A 479 -7.46 4.83 -10.25
CA SER A 479 -6.40 4.80 -9.25
C SER A 479 -7.00 5.02 -7.88
N GLY A 480 -7.04 3.98 -7.05
CA GLY A 480 -7.69 4.01 -5.75
C GLY A 480 -9.15 3.54 -5.76
N LEU A 481 -9.55 2.81 -4.72
CA LEU A 481 -10.91 2.26 -4.60
C LEU A 481 -12.01 3.33 -4.53
N GLY A 482 -11.72 4.52 -3.96
CA GLY A 482 -12.67 5.64 -3.97
C GLY A 482 -13.03 6.11 -5.39
N ASN A 483 -12.07 6.06 -6.31
CA ASN A 483 -12.30 6.39 -7.72
C ASN A 483 -12.98 5.24 -8.47
N ALA A 484 -12.62 3.99 -8.16
CA ALA A 484 -13.30 2.81 -8.68
C ALA A 484 -14.80 2.81 -8.32
N ARG A 485 -15.15 3.13 -7.06
CA ARG A 485 -16.54 3.27 -6.62
C ARG A 485 -17.30 4.31 -7.44
N LYS A 486 -16.75 5.53 -7.57
CA LYS A 486 -17.37 6.61 -8.35
C LYS A 486 -17.65 6.17 -9.79
N LEU A 487 -16.70 5.50 -10.44
CA LEU A 487 -16.85 5.04 -11.82
C LEU A 487 -17.91 3.94 -11.94
N LEU A 488 -17.88 2.93 -11.07
CA LEU A 488 -18.86 1.85 -11.10
C LEU A 488 -20.29 2.28 -10.76
N GLU A 489 -20.47 3.20 -9.82
CA GLU A 489 -21.80 3.76 -9.51
C GLU A 489 -22.39 4.48 -10.73
N LYS A 490 -21.57 5.17 -11.53
CA LYS A 490 -22.00 5.77 -12.79
C LYS A 490 -22.38 4.70 -13.82
N ILE A 491 -21.63 3.59 -13.89
CA ILE A 491 -21.95 2.46 -14.78
C ILE A 491 -23.29 1.82 -14.38
N GLN A 492 -23.51 1.56 -13.09
CA GLN A 492 -24.77 1.00 -12.59
C GLN A 492 -25.99 1.90 -12.89
N LYS A 493 -25.79 3.23 -12.87
CA LYS A 493 -26.83 4.21 -13.23
C LYS A 493 -27.02 4.39 -14.75
N GLY A 494 -26.20 3.75 -15.58
CA GLY A 494 -26.22 3.91 -17.03
C GLY A 494 -25.72 5.27 -17.52
N GLU A 495 -24.99 6.02 -16.69
CA GLU A 495 -24.49 7.36 -17.02
C GLU A 495 -23.25 7.33 -17.93
N CYS A 496 -22.53 6.21 -17.97
CA CYS A 496 -21.32 6.03 -18.78
C CYS A 496 -21.19 4.59 -19.29
N THR A 497 -20.45 4.42 -20.38
CA THR A 497 -20.20 3.11 -21.02
C THR A 497 -18.73 3.02 -21.43
N TYR A 498 -18.10 1.89 -21.13
CA TYR A 498 -16.73 1.57 -21.54
C TYR A 498 -16.71 0.14 -22.08
N HIS A 499 -15.61 -0.23 -22.74
CA HIS A 499 -15.39 -1.62 -23.17
C HIS A 499 -14.40 -2.33 -22.26
N ILE A 500 -13.39 -1.63 -21.73
CA ILE A 500 -12.40 -2.17 -20.80
C ILE A 500 -12.01 -1.13 -19.76
N ILE A 501 -11.83 -1.56 -18.51
CA ILE A 501 -11.47 -0.70 -17.39
C ILE A 501 -10.38 -1.37 -16.55
N GLU A 502 -9.27 -0.66 -16.34
CA GLU A 502 -8.28 -1.05 -15.34
C GLU A 502 -8.61 -0.45 -13.98
N ILE A 503 -8.53 -1.28 -12.94
CA ILE A 503 -8.78 -0.86 -11.57
C ILE A 503 -7.66 -1.29 -10.64
N MET A 504 -7.00 -0.30 -10.05
CA MET A 504 -5.98 -0.50 -9.03
C MET A 504 -6.48 0.03 -7.68
N ALA A 505 -6.48 -0.84 -6.67
CA ALA A 505 -6.97 -0.46 -5.34
C ALA A 505 -6.10 0.61 -4.65
N CYS A 506 -4.79 0.55 -4.87
CA CYS A 506 -3.86 1.52 -4.29
C CYS A 506 -3.69 2.71 -5.23
N PRO A 507 -3.83 3.96 -4.74
CA PRO A 507 -3.59 5.15 -5.54
C PRO A 507 -2.14 5.19 -6.05
N GLY A 508 -1.92 5.52 -7.33
CA GLY A 508 -0.64 5.37 -8.03
C GLY A 508 -0.34 3.95 -8.53
N GLY A 509 -1.08 2.95 -8.07
CA GLY A 509 -0.90 1.54 -8.45
C GLY A 509 -0.07 0.76 -7.43
N CYS A 510 0.52 -0.34 -7.87
CA CYS A 510 1.30 -1.23 -7.01
C CYS A 510 2.55 -0.54 -6.41
N ILE A 511 3.09 0.49 -7.06
CA ILE A 511 4.21 1.30 -6.53
C ILE A 511 3.92 1.94 -5.17
N ASN A 512 2.65 2.13 -4.80
CA ASN A 512 2.22 2.67 -3.51
C ASN A 512 1.36 1.63 -2.76
N GLY A 513 1.63 0.34 -2.99
CA GLY A 513 0.93 -0.74 -2.32
C GLY A 513 1.25 -0.82 -0.82
N GLY A 514 0.37 -1.46 -0.05
CA GLY A 514 0.50 -1.59 1.41
C GLY A 514 1.71 -2.42 1.89
N GLY A 515 2.57 -2.91 1.00
CA GLY A 515 3.80 -3.68 1.29
C GLY A 515 5.10 -2.95 0.95
N GLN A 516 5.03 -1.74 0.40
CA GLN A 516 6.19 -0.91 0.02
C GLN A 516 6.92 -0.33 1.24
N PRO A 517 8.12 0.23 1.12
CA PRO A 517 8.73 1.02 2.20
C PRO A 517 7.78 2.11 2.77
N PHE A 518 8.05 2.57 4.00
CA PHE A 518 7.16 3.48 4.74
C PHE A 518 7.17 4.92 4.24
#